data_AF-A0A8I0KUW8-F1
#
_entry.id   AF-A0A8I0KUW8-F1
#
_cell.length_a   1.000
_cell.length_b   1.000
_cell.length_c   1.000
_cell.angle_alpha   90.00
_cell.angle_beta   90.00
_cell.angle_gamma   90.00
#
_symmetry.space_group_name_H-M   'P 1'
#
loop_
_entity.id
_entity.type
_entity.pdbx_description
1 polymer ?
#
loop_
_entity_poly.entity_id
_entity_poly.type
_entity_poly.pdbx_seq_one_letter_code
_entity_poly.pdbx_strand_id
1 'polypeptide(L)'
;MTDQTTTVADLALSQSAFLVSQAIVELDAMFGEGYAAAHPAVLAQFLQTAGVIYATQLQATAAFDLAQQLDRLIGLGLGVEAGLLQAAQGASH
;
A
#
# COMPACT_ATOMS: atom_id res chain seq x y z
N MET A 1 23.89 16.23 -18.96
CA MET A 1 22.51 16.33 -18.46
C MET A 1 22.01 14.89 -18.40
N THR A 2 22.01 14.29 -17.22
CA THR A 2 21.72 12.86 -17.02
C THR A 2 20.23 12.61 -17.20
N ASP A 3 19.91 11.62 -18.04
CA ASP A 3 18.58 11.19 -18.44
C ASP A 3 17.78 10.74 -17.20
N GLN A 4 16.89 11.60 -16.70
CA GLN A 4 16.04 11.32 -15.52
C GLN A 4 14.80 10.48 -15.90
N THR A 5 14.93 9.59 -16.86
CA THR A 5 13.92 8.59 -17.16
C THR A 5 14.27 7.30 -16.43
N THR A 6 14.50 7.37 -15.11
CA THR A 6 14.37 6.18 -14.27
C THR A 6 12.91 5.77 -14.39
N THR A 7 12.63 4.83 -15.30
CA THR A 7 11.27 4.42 -15.55
C THR A 7 10.71 3.78 -14.29
N VAL A 8 9.39 3.81 -14.10
CA VAL A 8 8.72 3.07 -13.01
C VAL A 8 9.15 1.59 -13.02
N ALA A 9 9.50 1.05 -14.20
CA ALA A 9 10.03 -0.29 -14.36
C ALA A 9 11.43 -0.47 -13.74
N ASP A 10 12.36 0.47 -13.93
CA ASP A 10 13.69 0.44 -13.28
C ASP A 10 13.59 0.52 -11.76
N LEU A 11 12.70 1.38 -11.26
CA LEU A 11 12.46 1.50 -9.82
C LEU A 11 11.85 0.23 -9.25
N ALA A 12 10.87 -0.36 -9.95
CA ALA A 12 10.26 -1.62 -9.55
C ALA A 12 11.27 -2.78 -9.58
N LEU A 13 12.14 -2.83 -10.59
CA LEU A 13 13.19 -3.84 -10.69
C LEU A 13 14.20 -3.73 -9.54
N SER A 14 14.64 -2.51 -9.21
CA SER A 14 15.56 -2.25 -8.10
C SER A 14 14.96 -2.65 -6.75
N GLN A 15 13.70 -2.28 -6.48
CA GLN A 15 13.01 -2.69 -5.26
C GLN A 15 12.81 -4.21 -5.19
N SER A 16 12.47 -4.84 -6.32
CA SER A 16 12.32 -6.30 -6.39
C SER A 16 13.64 -7.01 -6.09
N ALA A 17 14.75 -6.54 -6.67
CA ALA A 17 16.08 -7.09 -6.42
C ALA A 17 16.52 -6.94 -4.95
N PHE A 18 16.17 -5.80 -4.33
CA PHE A 18 16.42 -5.58 -2.91
C PHE A 18 15.62 -6.55 -2.03
N LEU A 19 14.33 -6.74 -2.30
CA LEU A 19 13.48 -7.68 -1.57
C LEU A 19 13.95 -9.13 -1.71
N VAL A 20 14.39 -9.53 -2.91
CA VAL A 20 14.97 -10.87 -3.15
C VAL A 20 16.26 -11.04 -2.32
N SER A 21 17.11 -10.03 -2.30
CA SER A 21 18.37 -10.06 -1.51
C SER A 21 18.09 -10.19 -0.02
N GLN A 22 17.11 -9.45 0.51
CA GLN A 22 16.69 -9.58 1.91
C GLN A 22 16.11 -10.96 2.23
N ALA A 23 15.26 -11.48 1.36
CA ALA A 23 14.68 -12.81 1.54
C ALA A 23 15.74 -13.93 1.58
N ILE A 24 16.79 -13.81 0.75
CA ILE A 24 17.92 -14.74 0.78
C ILE A 24 18.65 -14.67 2.12
N VAL A 25 18.95 -13.46 2.61
CA VAL A 25 19.64 -13.27 3.89
C VAL A 25 18.81 -13.79 5.07
N GLU A 26 17.51 -13.53 5.09
CA GLU A 26 16.63 -14.01 6.16
C GLU A 26 16.50 -15.54 6.14
N LEU A 27 16.33 -16.14 4.97
CA LEU A 27 16.24 -17.60 4.85
C LEU A 27 17.56 -18.27 5.26
N ASP A 28 18.70 -17.73 4.86
CA ASP A 28 20.01 -18.24 5.25
C ASP A 28 20.26 -18.04 6.76
N ALA A 29 19.78 -16.94 7.36
CA ALA A 29 19.86 -16.73 8.80
C ALA A 29 18.97 -17.71 9.60
N MET A 30 17.81 -18.07 9.07
CA MET A 30 16.85 -18.97 9.74
C MET A 30 17.21 -20.45 9.61
N PHE A 31 17.72 -20.86 8.46
CA PHE A 31 17.89 -22.28 8.11
C PHE A 31 19.36 -22.70 7.87
N GLY A 32 20.29 -21.73 7.87
CA GLY A 32 21.72 -21.94 7.67
C GLY A 32 22.22 -21.35 6.35
N GLU A 33 23.51 -20.98 6.30
CA GLU A 33 24.14 -20.40 5.12
C GLU A 33 23.94 -21.27 3.86
N GLY A 34 23.55 -20.63 2.76
CA GLY A 34 23.34 -21.28 1.46
C GLY A 34 22.02 -22.04 1.34
N TYR A 35 21.17 -22.03 2.36
CA TYR A 35 19.86 -22.69 2.30
C TYR A 35 18.96 -22.10 1.20
N ALA A 36 18.91 -20.77 1.06
CA ALA A 36 18.13 -20.10 0.03
C ALA A 36 18.60 -20.46 -1.39
N ALA A 37 19.92 -20.61 -1.59
CA ALA A 37 20.51 -21.01 -2.86
C ALA A 37 20.25 -22.49 -3.19
N ALA A 38 20.26 -23.35 -2.17
CA ALA A 38 19.96 -24.78 -2.32
C ALA A 38 18.46 -25.05 -2.54
N HIS A 39 17.58 -24.15 -2.09
CA HIS A 39 16.12 -24.32 -2.13
C HIS A 39 15.39 -23.16 -2.82
N PRO A 40 15.57 -22.97 -4.15
CA PRO A 40 14.96 -21.86 -4.89
C PRO A 40 13.43 -21.86 -4.85
N ALA A 41 12.80 -23.03 -4.71
CA ALA A 41 11.35 -23.15 -4.55
C ALA A 41 10.85 -22.54 -3.22
N VAL A 42 11.63 -22.68 -2.14
CA VAL A 42 11.31 -22.10 -0.83
C VAL A 42 11.46 -20.58 -0.88
N LEU A 43 12.53 -20.09 -1.50
CA LEU A 43 12.71 -18.64 -1.75
C LEU A 43 11.55 -18.05 -2.56
N ALA A 44 11.12 -18.72 -3.63
CA ALA A 44 9.98 -18.28 -4.44
C ALA A 44 8.68 -18.24 -3.62
N GLN A 45 8.41 -19.27 -2.80
CA GLN A 45 7.22 -19.32 -1.95
C GLN A 45 7.25 -18.25 -0.85
N PHE A 46 8.42 -18.01 -0.27
CA PHE A 46 8.64 -16.96 0.73
C PHE A 46 8.34 -15.58 0.15
N LEU A 47 8.89 -15.29 -1.04
CA LEU A 47 8.65 -14.03 -1.75
C LEU A 47 7.19 -13.86 -2.18
N GLN A 48 6.51 -14.93 -2.62
CA GLN A 48 5.08 -14.88 -2.92
C GLN A 48 4.26 -14.55 -1.66
N THR A 49 4.58 -15.19 -0.54
CA THR A 49 3.88 -14.95 0.73
C THR A 49 4.12 -13.53 1.24
N ALA A 50 5.38 -13.07 1.23
CA ALA A 50 5.75 -11.71 1.60
C ALA A 50 5.10 -10.66 0.68
N GLY A 51 5.08 -10.91 -0.63
CA GLY A 51 4.43 -10.05 -1.61
C GLY A 51 2.92 -9.94 -1.41
N VAL A 52 2.24 -11.03 -1.07
CA VAL A 52 0.81 -11.03 -0.74
C VAL A 52 0.54 -10.24 0.54
N ILE A 53 1.36 -10.41 1.58
CA ILE A 53 1.24 -9.65 2.83
C ILE A 53 1.40 -8.15 2.56
N TYR A 54 2.41 -7.77 1.79
CA TYR A 54 2.68 -6.38 1.42
C TYR A 54 1.53 -5.79 0.59
N ALA A 55 1.05 -6.50 -0.43
CA ALA A 55 -0.07 -6.07 -1.25
C ALA A 55 -1.36 -5.92 -0.42
N THR A 56 -1.61 -6.83 0.52
CA THR A 56 -2.77 -6.77 1.41
C THR A 56 -2.69 -5.58 2.35
N GLN A 57 -1.52 -5.28 2.92
CA GLN A 57 -1.31 -4.08 3.74
C GLN A 57 -1.53 -2.79 2.94
N LEU A 58 -0.99 -2.74 1.71
CA LEU A 58 -1.18 -1.58 0.83
C LEU A 58 -2.67 -1.37 0.49
N GLN A 59 -3.39 -2.44 0.18
CA GLN A 59 -4.84 -2.40 -0.05
C GLN A 59 -5.61 -1.97 1.19
N ALA A 60 -5.23 -2.44 2.38
CA ALA A 60 -5.86 -2.04 3.64
C ALA A 60 -5.66 -0.53 3.90
N THR A 61 -4.44 -0.01 3.74
CA THR A 61 -4.16 1.43 3.89
C THR A 61 -4.97 2.26 2.90
N ALA A 62 -5.03 1.85 1.63
CA ALA A 62 -5.83 2.55 0.62
C ALA A 62 -7.34 2.51 0.95
N ALA A 63 -7.84 1.37 1.46
CA ALA A 63 -9.24 1.25 1.89
C ALA A 63 -9.56 2.14 3.10
N PHE A 64 -8.65 2.26 4.07
CA PHE A 64 -8.80 3.18 5.20
C PHE A 64 -8.82 4.65 4.76
N ASP A 65 -7.94 5.04 3.86
CA ASP A 65 -7.91 6.41 3.34
C ASP A 65 -9.21 6.74 2.58
N LEU A 66 -9.68 5.81 1.73
CA LEU A 66 -10.96 5.94 1.05
C LEU A 66 -12.14 6.03 2.03
N ALA A 67 -12.16 5.22 3.08
CA ALA A 67 -13.20 5.27 4.10
C ALA A 67 -13.23 6.63 4.83
N GLN A 68 -12.06 7.19 5.15
CA GLN A 68 -11.95 8.53 5.75
C GLN A 68 -12.41 9.63 4.79
N GLN A 69 -12.11 9.51 3.50
CA GLN A 69 -12.59 10.46 2.48
C GLN A 69 -14.12 10.41 2.32
N LEU A 70 -14.69 9.20 2.33
CA LEU A 70 -16.13 8.99 2.28
C LEU A 70 -16.82 9.58 3.51
N ASP A 71 -16.28 9.36 4.72
CA ASP A 71 -16.82 9.90 5.97
C ASP A 71 -16.85 11.45 5.95
N ARG A 72 -15.76 12.07 5.49
CA ARG A 72 -15.69 13.54 5.31
C ARG A 72 -16.70 14.04 4.27
N LEU A 73 -16.88 13.32 3.15
CA LEU A 73 -17.84 13.68 2.12
C LEU A 73 -19.28 13.61 2.64
N ILE A 74 -19.61 12.55 3.40
CA ILE A 74 -20.92 12.39 4.04
C ILE A 74 -21.15 13.51 5.07
N GLY A 75 -20.16 13.81 5.91
CA GLY A 75 -20.24 14.89 6.89
C GLY A 75 -20.46 16.27 6.25
N LEU A 76 -19.80 16.55 5.12
CA LEU A 76 -20.02 17.78 4.36
C LEU A 76 -21.41 17.84 3.73
N GLY A 77 -21.92 16.72 3.19
CA GLY A 77 -23.29 16.64 2.65
C GLY A 77 -24.35 16.93 3.71
N LEU A 78 -24.24 16.30 4.88
CA LEU A 78 -25.15 16.54 6.01
C LEU A 78 -25.04 17.98 6.56
N GLY A 79 -23.83 18.55 6.57
CA GLY A 79 -23.62 19.94 6.98
C GLY A 79 -24.28 20.96 6.03
N VAL A 80 -24.27 20.68 4.72
CA VAL A 80 -24.93 21.53 3.71
C VAL A 80 -26.46 21.43 3.84
N GLU A 81 -27.02 20.23 4.04
CA GLU A 81 -28.46 20.06 4.26
C GLU A 81 -28.94 20.75 5.54
N ALA A 82 -28.17 20.63 6.63
CA ALA A 82 -28.47 21.31 7.89
C ALA A 82 -28.38 22.84 7.77
N GLY A 83 -27.40 23.37 7.01
CA GLY A 83 -27.26 24.79 6.74
C GLY A 83 -28.39 25.35 5.89
N LEU A 84 -28.85 24.60 4.88
CA LEU A 84 -30.00 24.97 4.06
C LEU A 84 -31.31 24.97 4.86
N LEU A 85 -31.49 24.02 5.77
CA LEU A 85 -32.66 24.00 6.67
C LEU A 85 -32.68 25.19 7.63
N GLN A 86 -31.54 25.56 8.22
CA GLN A 86 -31.43 26.73 9.09
C GLN A 86 -31.67 28.04 8.33
N ALA A 87 -31.14 28.17 7.11
CA ALA A 87 -31.39 29.33 6.26
C ALA A 87 -32.87 29.46 5.87
N ALA A 88 -33.56 28.33 5.60
CA ALA A 88 -34.99 28.31 5.30
C ALA A 88 -35.86 28.68 6.53
N GLN A 89 -35.46 28.27 7.73
CA GLN A 89 -36.16 28.62 8.97
C GLN A 89 -35.92 30.06 9.40
N GLY A 90 -34.74 30.63 9.14
CA GLY A 90 -34.43 32.03 9.41
C GLY A 90 -35.09 33.04 8.46
N ALA A 91 -35.53 32.61 7.27
CA ALA A 91 -36.21 33.45 6.29
C ALA A 91 -37.74 33.57 6.49
N SER A 92 -38.30 32.89 7.51
CA SER A 92 -39.73 32.92 7.84
C SER A 92 -40.08 33.82 9.05
N HIS A 93 -39.14 34.65 9.51
CA HIS A 93 -39.30 35.67 10.56
C HIS A 93 -38.99 37.06 9.98
#